data_AF-A0A0F4G9R3-F1
#
_entry.id   AF-A0A0F4G9R3-F1
#
_cell.length_a   1.000
_cell.length_b   1.000
_cell.length_c   1.000
_cell.angle_alpha   90.00
_cell.angle_beta   90.00
_cell.angle_gamma   90.00
#
_symmetry.space_group_name_H-M   'P 1'
#
loop_
_entity.id
_entity.type
_entity.pdbx_description
1 polymer ?
#
loop_
_entity_poly.entity_id
_entity_poly.type
_entity_poly.pdbx_seq_one_letter_code
_entity_poly.pdbx_strand_id
1 'polypeptide(L)' 'MSSAPASTVRVAVIQHEPVWLDLEKTVQKTIRIIEEAAQAKAKLVAFPECWIPGYPAWIW' A
#
# COMPACT_ATOMS: atom_id res chain seq x y z
N MET A 1 24.51 27.13 -15.31
CA MET A 1 23.17 26.55 -15.07
C MET A 1 23.35 25.37 -14.13
N SER A 2 23.02 25.52 -12.84
CA SER A 2 23.08 24.42 -11.88
C SER A 2 21.82 23.59 -12.03
N SER A 3 21.93 22.27 -12.27
CA SER A 3 20.77 21.39 -12.19
C SER A 3 20.26 21.36 -10.75
N ALA A 4 18.95 21.34 -10.57
CA ALA A 4 18.36 21.07 -9.26
C ALA A 4 18.80 19.66 -8.81
N PRO A 5 19.08 19.44 -7.51
CA PRO A 5 19.38 18.10 -7.02
C PRO A 5 18.22 17.16 -7.36
N ALA A 6 18.52 15.95 -7.82
CA ALA A 6 17.50 14.95 -8.12
C ALA A 6 16.71 14.64 -6.83
N SER A 7 15.40 14.94 -6.84
CA SER A 7 14.53 14.67 -5.71
C SER A 7 14.35 13.16 -5.55
N THR A 8 14.92 12.59 -4.48
CA THR A 8 14.69 11.19 -4.15
C THR A 8 13.28 11.03 -3.58
N VAL A 9 12.44 10.23 -4.25
CA VAL A 9 11.10 9.87 -3.76
C VAL A 9 11.18 8.51 -3.09
N ARG A 10 10.85 8.44 -1.80
CA ARG A 10 10.72 7.16 -1.09
C ARG A 10 9.35 6.57 -1.37
N VAL A 11 9.31 5.30 -1.76
CA VAL A 11 8.08 4.56 -2.06
C VAL A 11 7.97 3.32 -1.16
N ALA A 12 6.74 2.92 -0.84
CA ALA A 12 6.43 1.68 -0.14
C ALA A 12 5.60 0.77 -1.06
N VAL A 13 6.00 -0.49 -1.17
CA VAL A 13 5.27 -1.53 -1.91
C VAL A 13 4.83 -2.57 -0.90
N ILE A 14 3.52 -2.79 -0.80
CA ILE A 14 2.94 -3.61 0.26
C ILE A 14 2.84 -5.06 -0.18
N GLN A 15 3.55 -5.92 0.54
CA GLN A 15 3.43 -7.38 0.42
C GLN A 15 2.79 -7.94 1.70
N HIS A 16 1.46 -7.88 1.74
CA HIS A 16 0.65 -8.46 2.80
C HIS A 16 -0.51 -9.23 2.18
N GLU A 17 -1.14 -10.10 2.96
CA GLU A 17 -2.48 -10.63 2.65
C GLU A 17 -3.57 -9.67 3.14
N PRO A 18 -4.73 -9.58 2.46
CA PRO A 18 -5.87 -8.83 2.97
C PRO A 18 -6.49 -9.57 4.17
N VAL A 19 -7.53 -9.01 4.78
CA VAL A 19 -8.39 -9.81 5.65
C VAL A 19 -9.47 -10.40 4.76
N TRP A 20 -9.25 -11.64 4.33
CA TRP A 20 -10.04 -12.31 3.30
C TRP A 20 -11.54 -12.16 3.52
N LEU A 21 -12.21 -11.56 2.52
CA LEU A 21 -13.66 -11.37 2.46
C LEU A 21 -14.25 -10.51 3.59
N ASP A 22 -13.41 -9.76 4.31
CA ASP A 22 -13.81 -8.83 5.35
C ASP A 22 -13.41 -7.41 4.94
N LEU A 23 -14.40 -6.65 4.45
CA LEU A 23 -14.23 -5.28 3.98
C LEU A 23 -13.72 -4.36 5.09
N GLU A 24 -14.42 -4.35 6.22
CA GLU A 24 -14.12 -3.48 7.37
C GLU A 24 -12.70 -3.74 7.87
N LYS A 25 -12.35 -5.00 8.14
CA LYS A 25 -11.03 -5.34 8.67
C LYS A 25 -9.91 -5.10 7.66
N THR A 26 -10.15 -5.30 6.36
CA THR A 26 -9.15 -4.97 5.34
C THR A 26 -8.94 -3.47 5.23
N VAL A 27 -9.99 -2.66 5.32
CA VAL A 27 -9.87 -1.19 5.39
C VAL A 27 -9.06 -0.76 6.61
N GLN A 28 -9.36 -1.29 7.80
CA GLN A 28 -8.60 -0.98 9.02
C GLN A 28 -7.12 -1.39 8.92
N LYS A 29 -6.84 -2.56 8.31
CA LYS A 29 -5.46 -3.00 8.04
C LYS A 29 -4.76 -2.07 7.06
N THR A 30 -5.45 -1.61 6.02
CA THR A 30 -4.91 -0.68 5.01
C THR A 30 -4.48 0.63 5.65
N ILE A 31 -5.31 1.20 6.54
CA ILE A 31 -5.01 2.43 7.26
C ILE A 31 -3.72 2.29 8.08
N ARG A 32 -3.60 1.21 8.86
CA ARG A 32 -2.39 0.93 9.66
C ARG A 32 -1.12 0.84 8.81
N ILE A 33 -1.20 0.14 7.67
CA ILE A 33 -0.06 0.01 6.74
C ILE A 33 0.32 1.38 6.13
N ILE A 34 -0.65 2.24 5.81
CA ILE A 34 -0.39 3.61 5.34
C ILE A 34 0.32 4.42 6.43
N GLU A 35 -0.10 4.31 7.69
CA GLU A 35 0.54 4.96 8.83
C GLU A 35 1.99 4.49 9.00
N GLU A 36 2.25 3.19 8.91
CA GLU A 36 3.62 2.62 8.93
C GLU A 36 4.49 3.16 7.78
N ALA A 37 3.94 3.20 6.56
CA ALA A 37 4.65 3.75 5.40
C ALA A 37 4.94 5.26 5.57
N ALA A 38 4.02 6.00 6.17
CA ALA A 38 4.20 7.42 6.49
C ALA A 38 5.30 7.62 7.53
N GLN A 39 5.36 6.79 8.58
CA GLN A 39 6.45 6.79 9.57
C GLN A 39 7.80 6.48 8.91
N ALA A 40 7.82 5.61 7.90
CA ALA A 40 8.99 5.33 7.07
C ALA A 40 9.35 6.45 6.07
N LYS A 41 8.61 7.56 6.07
CA LYS A 41 8.74 8.73 5.16
C LYS A 41 8.44 8.42 3.69
N ALA A 42 7.65 7.37 3.40
CA ALA A 42 7.19 7.11 2.05
C ALA A 42 6.26 8.23 1.55
N LYS A 43 6.32 8.51 0.25
CA LYS A 43 5.50 9.51 -0.47
C LYS A 43 4.50 8.86 -1.43
N LEU A 44 4.66 7.56 -1.66
CA LEU A 44 3.76 6.72 -2.45
C LEU A 44 3.67 5.36 -1.75
N VAL A 45 2.46 4.80 -1.68
CA VAL A 45 2.20 3.46 -1.16
C VAL A 45 1.40 2.71 -2.22
N ALA A 46 1.90 1.55 -2.65
CA ALA A 46 1.23 0.70 -3.62
C ALA A 46 0.75 -0.59 -2.97
N PHE A 47 -0.51 -0.95 -3.21
CA PHE A 47 -1.15 -2.18 -2.74
C PHE A 47 -1.34 -3.18 -3.90
N PRO A 48 -1.48 -4.49 -3.61
CA PRO A 48 -1.83 -5.49 -4.62
C PRO A 48 -3.15 -5.19 -5.35
N GLU A 49 -3.30 -5.74 -6.54
CA GLU A 49 -4.56 -5.70 -7.29
C GLU A 49 -5.70 -6.34 -6.48
N CYS A 50 -6.89 -5.72 -6.53
CA CYS A 50 -8.08 -6.13 -5.76
C CYS A 50 -7.82 -6.32 -4.26
N TRP A 51 -6.93 -5.52 -3.65
CA TRP A 51 -6.57 -5.62 -2.24
C TRP A 51 -7.77 -5.62 -1.27
N ILE A 52 -8.82 -4.84 -1.52
CA ILE A 52 -9.97 -4.71 -0.62
C ILE A 52 -11.20 -5.43 -1.21
N PRO A 53 -11.81 -6.42 -0.53
CA PRO A 53 -11.33 -7.18 0.64
C PRO A 53 -10.42 -8.38 0.28
N GLY A 54 -9.91 -8.41 -0.95
CA GLY A 54 -9.02 -9.44 -1.45
C GLY A 54 -9.41 -9.90 -2.85
N TYR A 55 -8.41 -10.41 -3.56
CA TYR A 55 -8.58 -10.87 -4.93
C TYR A 55 -9.46 -12.12 -4.99
N PRO A 56 -10.46 -12.18 -5.90
CA PRO A 56 -11.41 -13.28 -5.96
C PRO A 56 -10.82 -14.52 -6.66
N ALA A 57 -9.87 -15.19 -6.01
CA ALA A 57 -9.11 -16.29 -6.62
C ALA A 57 -9.97 -17.50 -7.07
N TRP A 58 -11.21 -17.61 -6.58
CA TRP A 58 -12.15 -18.69 -6.90
C TRP A 58 -12.88 -18.55 -8.25
N ILE A 59 -12.63 -17.48 -9.03
CA ILE A 59 -13.31 -17.24 -10.32
C ILE A 59 -12.61 -17.87 -11.53
N TRP A 60 -11.50 -18.58 -11.30
CA TRP A 60 -10.66 -19.19 -12.33
C TRP A 60 -10.86 -20.70 -12.43
#